data_AF-A0A084W4B0-F1
#
_entry.id   AF-A0A084W4B0-F1
#
_cell.length_a   1.000
_cell.length_b   1.000
_cell.length_c   1.000
_cell.angle_alpha   90.00
_cell.angle_beta   90.00
_cell.angle_gamma   90.00
#
_symmetry.space_group_name_H-M   'P 1'
#
loop_
_entity.id
_entity.type
_entity.pdbx_description
1 polymer ?
#
loop_
_entity_poly.entity_id
_entity_poly.type
_entity_poly.pdbx_seq_one_letter_code
_entity_poly.pdbx_strand_id
1 'polypeptide(L)'
;MTARSKGKRNKNKAIKREKNKAKELKKLKKTLGLLDEDGMDLMEKIKDITVQKKQKEELDKVKDEVTEEIFKKETADLVDHNEYVEIVNPKSSVKHVFNAKTKRDQFGSYPVWYKKKKEDAKKKRKEGKIVKKRQFRGRRMHFIDRNSAWKNIA
;
A
#
# COMPACT_ATOMS: atom_id res chain seq x y z
N MET A 1 -58.57 1.56 -56.19
CA MET A 1 -58.70 0.23 -55.56
C MET A 1 -59.77 0.26 -54.47
N THR A 2 -60.94 -0.36 -54.66
CA THR A 2 -62.04 -0.31 -53.68
C THR A 2 -61.86 -1.29 -52.51
N ALA A 3 -62.01 -0.82 -51.27
CA ALA A 3 -61.95 -1.60 -50.04
C ALA A 3 -63.18 -2.50 -49.79
N ARG A 4 -63.71 -3.15 -50.85
CA ARG A 4 -64.93 -3.97 -50.77
C ARG A 4 -64.70 -5.35 -50.12
N SER A 5 -63.52 -5.96 -50.31
CA SER A 5 -63.18 -7.27 -49.73
C SER A 5 -62.84 -7.18 -48.22
N LYS A 6 -63.37 -8.12 -47.42
CA LYS A 6 -63.11 -8.25 -45.97
C LYS A 6 -61.61 -8.40 -45.65
N GLY A 7 -60.88 -9.20 -46.44
CA GLY A 7 -59.45 -9.39 -46.26
C GLY A 7 -58.64 -8.10 -46.46
N LYS A 8 -58.95 -7.34 -47.53
CA LYS A 8 -58.30 -6.03 -47.78
C LYS A 8 -58.64 -5.01 -46.69
N ARG A 9 -59.88 -5.01 -46.18
CA ARG A 9 -60.29 -4.15 -45.06
C ARG A 9 -59.52 -4.47 -43.77
N ASN A 10 -59.38 -5.74 -43.43
CA ASN A 10 -58.67 -6.16 -42.21
C ASN A 10 -57.17 -5.81 -42.28
N LYS A 11 -56.52 -6.06 -43.42
CA LYS A 11 -55.13 -5.64 -43.65
C LYS A 11 -54.96 -4.13 -43.47
N ASN A 12 -55.83 -3.33 -44.09
CA ASN A 12 -55.79 -1.87 -43.95
C ASN A 12 -56.07 -1.40 -42.52
N LYS A 13 -56.97 -2.07 -41.79
CA LYS A 13 -57.23 -1.77 -40.36
C LYS A 13 -56.02 -2.11 -39.50
N ALA A 14 -55.33 -3.23 -39.74
CA ALA A 14 -54.11 -3.59 -39.02
C ALA A 14 -53.01 -2.54 -39.20
N ILE A 15 -52.74 -2.14 -40.46
CA ILE A 15 -51.78 -1.08 -40.77
C ILE A 15 -52.16 0.24 -40.09
N LYS A 16 -53.45 0.61 -40.12
CA LYS A 16 -53.93 1.82 -39.42
C LYS A 16 -53.76 1.73 -37.91
N ARG A 17 -54.03 0.57 -37.30
CA ARG A 17 -53.84 0.35 -35.86
C ARG A 17 -52.37 0.45 -35.48
N GLU A 18 -51.45 -0.16 -36.22
CA GLU A 18 -50.01 -0.06 -35.97
C GLU A 18 -49.52 1.39 -36.09
N LYS A 19 -49.93 2.08 -37.16
CA LYS A 19 -49.62 3.50 -37.36
C LYS A 19 -50.17 4.38 -36.24
N ASN A 20 -51.40 4.15 -35.81
CA ASN A 20 -52.01 4.91 -34.73
C ASN A 20 -51.37 4.58 -33.38
N LYS A 21 -51.05 3.30 -33.11
CA LYS A 21 -50.34 2.87 -31.90
C LYS A 21 -49.02 3.62 -31.73
N ALA A 22 -48.20 3.72 -32.77
CA ALA A 22 -46.95 4.47 -32.71
C ALA A 22 -47.17 5.97 -32.46
N LYS A 23 -48.15 6.57 -33.14
CA LYS A 23 -48.48 8.01 -33.00
C LYS A 23 -49.05 8.36 -31.63
N GLU A 24 -49.98 7.54 -31.13
CA GLU A 24 -50.63 7.72 -29.83
C GLU A 24 -49.63 7.49 -28.70
N LEU A 25 -48.78 6.46 -28.79
CA LEU A 25 -47.69 6.26 -27.82
C LEU A 25 -46.77 7.48 -27.77
N LYS A 26 -46.37 8.04 -28.92
CA LYS A 26 -45.54 9.25 -28.95
C LYS A 26 -46.24 10.46 -28.30
N LYS A 27 -47.54 10.65 -28.58
CA LYS A 27 -48.33 11.72 -27.95
C LYS A 27 -48.44 11.53 -26.44
N LEU A 28 -48.77 10.32 -25.99
CA LEU A 28 -48.91 9.99 -24.57
C LEU A 28 -47.59 10.17 -23.82
N LYS A 29 -46.47 9.70 -24.39
CA LYS A 29 -45.14 9.93 -23.80
C LYS A 29 -44.80 11.41 -23.71
N LYS A 30 -45.18 12.21 -24.72
CA LYS A 30 -44.99 13.67 -24.69
C LYS A 30 -45.86 14.35 -23.63
N THR A 31 -47.15 13.98 -23.51
CA THR A 31 -48.05 14.57 -22.50
C THR A 31 -47.66 14.20 -21.07
N LEU A 32 -47.09 13.00 -20.88
CA LEU A 32 -46.56 12.55 -19.60
C LEU A 32 -45.17 13.15 -19.29
N GLY A 33 -44.57 13.90 -20.21
CA GLY A 33 -43.22 14.46 -20.02
C GLY A 33 -42.11 13.42 -19.97
N LEU A 34 -42.31 12.24 -20.58
CA LEU A 34 -41.31 11.16 -20.66
C LEU A 34 -40.36 11.31 -21.85
N LEU A 35 -40.63 12.26 -22.75
CA LEU A 35 -39.78 12.63 -23.86
C LEU A 35 -39.15 13.99 -23.58
N ASP A 36 -37.83 14.09 -23.78
CA ASP A 36 -37.12 15.36 -23.79
C ASP A 36 -37.46 16.19 -25.04
N GLU A 37 -37.01 17.45 -25.05
CA GLU A 37 -37.15 18.39 -26.18
C GLU A 37 -36.61 17.81 -27.50
N ASP A 38 -35.59 16.95 -27.43
CA ASP A 38 -34.97 16.23 -28.56
C ASP A 38 -35.73 14.96 -28.98
N GLY A 39 -36.80 14.57 -28.28
CA GLY A 39 -37.60 13.40 -28.59
C GLY A 39 -36.99 12.05 -28.20
N MET A 40 -36.00 12.05 -27.30
CA MET A 40 -35.45 10.85 -26.66
C MET A 40 -36.21 10.49 -25.38
N ASP A 41 -36.31 9.20 -25.06
CA ASP A 41 -36.94 8.72 -23.83
C ASP A 41 -36.05 9.04 -22.62
N LEU A 42 -36.56 9.87 -21.69
CA LEU A 42 -35.88 10.23 -20.44
C LEU A 42 -35.48 9.00 -19.61
N MET A 43 -36.27 7.94 -19.68
CA MET A 43 -36.02 6.68 -18.99
C MET A 43 -34.72 6.00 -19.44
N GLU A 44 -34.37 6.11 -20.72
CA GLU A 44 -33.13 5.55 -21.27
C GLU A 44 -31.94 6.38 -20.82
N LYS A 45 -32.03 7.71 -20.90
CA LYS A 45 -31.00 8.63 -20.39
C LYS A 45 -30.73 8.42 -18.90
N ILE A 46 -31.77 8.25 -18.09
CA ILE A 46 -31.62 7.98 -16.65
C ILE A 46 -30.89 6.65 -16.42
N LYS A 47 -31.21 5.60 -17.19
CA LYS A 47 -30.49 4.33 -17.11
C LYS A 47 -29.01 4.50 -17.44
N ASP A 48 -28.69 5.20 -18.52
CA ASP A 48 -27.30 5.44 -18.91
C ASP A 48 -26.54 6.22 -17.84
N ILE A 49 -27.14 7.27 -17.27
CA ILE A 49 -26.55 8.03 -16.15
C ILE A 49 -26.31 7.13 -14.94
N THR A 50 -27.25 6.24 -14.60
CA THR A 50 -27.08 5.32 -13.46
C THR A 50 -25.95 4.31 -13.69
N VAL A 51 -25.80 3.81 -14.91
CA VAL A 51 -24.68 2.91 -15.27
C VAL A 51 -23.36 3.65 -15.17
N GLN A 52 -23.27 4.88 -15.70
CA GLN A 52 -22.07 5.71 -15.61
C GLN A 52 -21.70 6.05 -14.16
N LYS A 53 -22.68 6.32 -13.29
CA LYS A 53 -22.42 6.57 -11.86
C LYS A 53 -21.85 5.33 -11.17
N LYS A 54 -22.44 4.15 -11.40
CA LYS A 54 -21.92 2.89 -10.83
C LYS A 54 -20.48 2.62 -11.26
N GLN A 55 -20.17 2.83 -12.54
CA GLN A 55 -18.80 2.68 -13.05
C GLN A 55 -17.82 3.67 -12.41
N LYS A 56 -18.24 4.92 -12.18
CA LYS A 56 -17.41 5.91 -11.46
C LYS A 56 -17.17 5.50 -10.02
N GLU A 57 -18.20 5.04 -9.30
CA GLU A 57 -18.06 4.56 -7.92
C GLU A 57 -17.12 3.35 -7.82
N GLU A 58 -17.17 2.42 -8.77
CA GLU A 58 -16.23 1.30 -8.84
C GLU A 58 -14.79 1.77 -9.11
N LEU A 59 -14.61 2.70 -10.05
CA LEU A 59 -13.29 3.27 -10.36
C LEU A 59 -12.69 4.04 -9.18
N ASP A 60 -13.51 4.78 -8.43
CA ASP A 60 -13.04 5.55 -7.29
C ASP A 60 -12.64 4.62 -6.13
N LYS A 61 -13.37 3.52 -5.88
CA LYS A 61 -12.94 2.48 -4.93
C LYS A 61 -11.59 1.87 -5.30
N VAL A 62 -11.38 1.56 -6.58
CA VAL A 62 -10.09 1.01 -7.06
C VAL A 62 -8.97 2.03 -6.87
N LYS A 63 -9.21 3.32 -7.10
CA LYS A 63 -8.21 4.37 -6.84
C LYS A 63 -7.87 4.46 -5.36
N ASP A 64 -8.88 4.44 -4.49
CA ASP A 64 -8.68 4.50 -3.05
C ASP A 64 -7.82 3.31 -2.58
N GLU A 65 -8.17 2.09 -2.99
CA GLU A 65 -7.38 0.87 -2.70
C GLU A 65 -5.93 0.99 -3.17
N VAL A 66 -5.70 1.47 -4.40
CA VAL A 66 -4.35 1.67 -4.96
C VAL A 66 -3.59 2.74 -4.19
N THR A 67 -4.23 3.85 -3.80
CA THR A 67 -3.58 4.90 -3.00
C THR A 67 -3.20 4.39 -1.61
N GLU A 68 -4.06 3.59 -0.97
CA GLU A 68 -3.73 2.96 0.30
C GLU A 68 -2.57 1.98 0.17
N GLU A 69 -2.51 1.19 -0.90
CA GLU A 69 -1.38 0.29 -1.16
C GLU A 69 -0.07 1.03 -1.38
N ILE A 70 -0.10 2.12 -2.15
CA ILE A 70 1.07 2.98 -2.37
C ILE A 70 1.52 3.57 -1.03
N PHE A 71 0.58 4.14 -0.25
CA PHE A 71 0.87 4.70 1.05
C PHE A 71 1.46 3.67 2.02
N LYS A 72 0.91 2.43 2.06
CA LYS A 72 1.45 1.33 2.87
C LYS A 72 2.86 0.95 2.44
N LYS A 73 3.15 0.91 1.14
CA LYS A 73 4.51 0.61 0.63
C LYS A 73 5.50 1.71 0.99
N GLU A 74 5.13 2.97 0.82
CA GLU A 74 6.00 4.12 1.16
C GLU A 74 6.26 4.23 2.67
N THR A 75 5.24 3.94 3.48
CA THR A 75 5.36 4.01 4.94
C THR A 75 6.01 2.76 5.55
N ALA A 76 5.98 1.60 4.88
CA ALA A 76 6.61 0.37 5.38
C ALA A 76 8.10 0.58 5.72
N ASP A 77 8.83 1.34 4.91
CA ASP A 77 10.25 1.62 5.15
C ASP A 77 10.48 2.66 6.27
N LEU A 78 9.46 3.48 6.58
CA LEU A 78 9.51 4.50 7.63
C LEU A 78 9.03 3.99 8.99
N VAL A 79 8.28 2.88 9.04
CA VAL A 79 7.83 2.29 10.30
C VAL A 79 9.05 1.74 11.04
N ASP A 80 9.28 2.24 12.24
CA ASP A 80 10.33 1.75 13.11
C ASP A 80 9.96 0.36 13.64
N HIS A 81 10.57 -0.67 13.04
CA HIS A 81 10.38 -2.08 13.41
C HIS A 81 11.09 -2.46 14.72
N ASN A 82 11.64 -1.50 15.45
CA ASN A 82 12.33 -1.82 16.70
C ASN A 82 11.33 -2.09 17.83
N GLU A 83 11.58 -3.17 18.58
CA GLU A 83 10.90 -3.44 19.83
C GLU A 83 11.46 -2.55 20.94
N TYR A 84 10.55 -2.00 21.76
CA TYR A 84 10.88 -1.10 22.87
C TYR A 84 10.47 -1.72 24.20
N VAL A 85 11.32 -1.53 25.21
CA VAL A 85 11.12 -2.02 26.58
C VAL A 85 11.12 -0.83 27.53
N GLU A 86 10.03 -0.67 28.26
CA GLU A 86 9.89 0.38 29.27
C GLU A 86 10.45 -0.08 30.62
N ILE A 87 11.28 0.75 31.24
CA ILE A 87 11.82 0.51 32.58
C ILE A 87 11.60 1.76 33.41
N VAL A 88 10.90 1.61 34.53
CA VAL A 88 10.69 2.69 35.50
C VAL A 88 11.75 2.59 36.58
N ASN A 89 12.46 3.69 36.85
CA ASN A 89 13.42 3.73 37.96
C ASN A 89 12.63 3.81 39.29
N PRO A 90 12.81 2.86 40.22
CA PRO A 90 12.06 2.84 41.48
C PRO A 90 12.36 4.04 42.39
N LYS A 91 13.52 4.69 42.24
CA LYS A 91 13.93 5.81 43.10
C LYS A 91 13.53 7.18 42.56
N SER A 92 13.67 7.39 41.26
CA SER A 92 13.40 8.69 40.63
C SER A 92 12.02 8.75 39.96
N SER A 93 11.30 7.63 39.87
CA SER A 93 10.04 7.48 39.13
C SER A 93 10.12 7.84 37.63
N VAL A 94 11.31 8.14 37.12
CA VAL A 94 11.55 8.47 35.70
C VAL A 94 11.42 7.20 34.87
N LYS A 95 10.66 7.30 33.78
CA LYS A 95 10.47 6.23 32.80
C LYS A 95 11.52 6.37 31.69
N HIS A 96 12.20 5.28 31.41
CA HIS A 96 13.14 5.18 30.29
C HIS A 96 12.66 4.10 29.32
N VAL A 97 12.72 4.38 28.02
CA VAL A 97 12.22 3.49 26.96
C VAL A 97 13.42 3.03 26.13
N PHE A 98 13.84 1.79 26.37
CA PHE A 98 15.02 1.22 25.75
C PHE A 98 14.65 0.45 24.48
N ASN A 99 15.39 0.68 23.40
CA ASN A 99 15.32 -0.14 22.20
C ASN A 99 15.98 -1.51 22.46
N ALA A 100 15.27 -2.61 22.21
CA ALA A 100 15.73 -3.97 22.51
C ALA A 100 17.01 -4.36 21.76
N LYS A 101 17.16 -3.89 20.51
CA LYS A 101 18.31 -4.18 19.63
C LYS A 101 19.55 -3.40 20.03
N THR A 102 19.42 -2.08 20.21
CA THR A 102 20.57 -1.21 20.51
C THR A 102 20.88 -1.12 21.99
N LYS A 103 19.91 -1.46 22.85
CA LYS A 103 19.92 -1.32 24.31
C LYS A 103 20.11 0.13 24.76
N ARG A 104 19.79 1.10 23.90
CA ARG A 104 19.86 2.53 24.22
C ARG A 104 18.47 3.07 24.50
N ASP A 105 18.41 4.05 25.38
CA ASP A 105 17.22 4.83 25.68
C ASP A 105 16.97 5.93 24.63
N GLN A 106 15.83 6.62 24.75
CA GLN A 106 15.45 7.84 24.04
C GLN A 106 16.57 8.90 24.03
N PHE A 107 17.34 9.01 25.11
CA PHE A 107 18.47 9.95 25.22
C PHE A 107 19.82 9.37 24.75
N GLY A 108 19.84 8.20 24.12
CA GLY A 108 21.05 7.53 23.64
C GLY A 108 21.92 6.89 24.74
N SER A 109 21.48 6.96 26.00
CA SER A 109 22.16 6.39 27.16
C SER A 109 21.90 4.89 27.29
N TYR A 110 22.86 4.15 27.87
CA TYR A 110 22.72 2.73 28.16
C TYR A 110 22.16 2.50 29.57
N PRO A 111 21.45 1.39 29.84
CA PRO A 111 21.07 0.99 31.18
C PRO A 111 22.29 0.88 32.09
N VAL A 112 22.12 1.20 33.38
CA VAL A 112 23.21 1.24 34.38
C VAL A 112 23.95 -0.11 34.48
N TRP A 113 23.23 -1.21 34.32
CA TRP A 113 23.80 -2.56 34.34
C TRP A 113 24.53 -2.94 33.04
N TYR A 114 24.30 -2.22 31.94
CA TYR A 114 24.91 -2.51 30.64
C TYR A 114 26.25 -1.79 30.44
N LYS A 115 27.35 -2.54 30.58
CA LYS A 115 28.71 -2.01 30.43
C LYS A 115 29.20 -2.10 28.97
N LYS A 116 28.88 -1.08 28.16
CA LYS A 116 29.21 -1.02 26.71
C LYS A 116 30.66 -1.39 26.37
N LYS A 117 31.65 -0.79 27.05
CA LYS A 117 33.08 -1.07 26.81
C LYS A 117 33.45 -2.55 27.04
N LYS A 118 32.85 -3.19 28.06
CA LYS A 118 33.12 -4.62 28.36
C LYS A 118 32.50 -5.53 27.30
N GLU A 119 31.27 -5.25 26.88
CA GLU A 119 30.59 -6.02 25.83
C GLU A 119 31.28 -5.88 24.47
N ASP A 120 31.72 -4.67 24.11
CA ASP A 120 32.51 -4.45 22.89
C ASP A 120 33.84 -5.21 22.92
N ALA A 121 34.50 -5.26 24.09
CA ALA A 121 35.71 -6.05 24.26
C ALA A 121 35.44 -7.55 24.09
N LYS A 122 34.37 -8.09 24.68
CA LYS A 122 33.97 -9.51 24.51
C LYS A 122 33.67 -9.83 23.05
N LYS A 123 32.91 -8.98 22.35
CA LYS A 123 32.59 -9.15 20.92
C LYS A 123 33.86 -9.19 20.07
N LYS A 124 34.79 -8.26 20.30
CA LYS A 124 36.08 -8.24 19.60
C LYS A 124 36.98 -9.44 19.91
N ARG A 125 36.86 -10.05 21.11
CA ARG A 125 37.56 -11.30 21.44
C ARG A 125 36.98 -12.46 20.64
N LYS A 126 35.64 -12.59 20.61
CA LYS A 126 34.93 -13.61 19.81
C LYS A 126 35.25 -13.50 18.32
N GLU A 127 35.28 -12.27 17.78
CA GLU A 127 35.62 -12.01 16.37
C GLU A 127 37.12 -12.14 16.05
N GLY A 128 37.98 -12.46 17.02
CA GLY A 128 39.44 -12.56 16.82
C GLY A 128 40.15 -11.24 16.51
N LYS A 129 39.44 -10.12 16.40
CA LYS A 129 39.98 -8.79 16.05
C LYS A 129 40.91 -8.21 17.13
N ILE A 130 40.80 -8.67 18.37
CA ILE A 130 41.72 -8.29 19.45
C ILE A 130 43.14 -8.82 19.21
N VAL A 131 43.27 -10.02 18.63
CA VAL A 131 44.59 -10.61 18.32
C VAL A 131 45.25 -9.81 17.20
N LYS A 132 44.51 -9.49 16.13
CA LYS A 132 44.99 -8.65 15.02
C LYS A 132 45.45 -7.26 15.49
N LYS A 133 44.69 -6.61 16.39
CA LYS A 133 45.10 -5.30 16.97
C LYS A 133 46.31 -5.38 17.90
N ARG A 134 46.53 -6.51 18.57
CA ARG A 134 47.70 -6.73 19.43
C ARG A 134 48.96 -7.07 18.63
N GLN A 135 48.82 -7.71 17.48
CA GLN A 135 49.93 -8.00 16.56
C GLN A 135 50.48 -6.73 15.89
N PHE A 136 49.64 -5.73 15.64
CA PHE A 136 50.03 -4.50 14.92
C PHE A 136 50.44 -3.34 15.85
N ARG A 137 51.05 -3.61 17.01
CA ARG A 137 51.73 -2.57 17.79
C ARG A 137 53.23 -2.77 17.67
N GLY A 138 53.79 -2.19 16.61
CA GLY A 138 55.22 -2.08 16.42
C GLY A 138 55.88 -1.41 17.62
N ARG A 139 56.52 -2.23 18.46
CA ARG A 139 57.71 -1.95 19.30
C ARG A 139 58.05 -3.20 20.11
N ARG A 140 58.57 -4.21 19.40
CA ARG A 140 59.59 -5.20 19.80
C ARG A 140 60.16 -5.65 18.46
N MET A 141 61.22 -4.98 17.99
CA MET A 141 62.61 -5.42 18.18
C MET A 141 62.76 -6.87 17.72
N HIS A 142 63.41 -7.00 16.55
CA HIS A 142 63.84 -8.20 15.87
C HIS A 142 62.73 -9.09 15.30
N PHE A 143 62.65 -9.02 13.98
CA PHE A 143 62.19 -10.06 13.09
C PHE A 143 62.95 -11.37 13.39
N ILE A 144 62.54 -12.09 14.44
CA ILE A 144 62.76 -13.53 14.51
C ILE A 144 61.54 -14.13 13.85
N ASP A 145 61.63 -14.27 12.54
CA ASP A 145 60.69 -15.07 11.79
C ASP A 145 60.68 -16.49 12.40
N ARG A 146 59.52 -17.13 12.55
CA ARG A 146 59.50 -18.53 13.05
C ARG A 146 60.26 -19.49 12.12
N ASN A 147 60.50 -19.05 10.89
CA ASN A 147 61.28 -19.73 9.86
C ASN A 147 62.68 -19.13 9.62
N SER A 148 63.17 -18.20 10.46
CA SER A 148 64.50 -17.62 10.26
C SER A 148 65.59 -18.67 10.55
N ALA A 149 66.41 -19.00 9.55
CA ALA A 149 67.44 -20.03 9.55
C ALA A 149 68.64 -19.80 10.50
N TRP A 150 68.52 -18.92 11.48
CA TRP A 150 69.62 -18.49 12.36
C TRP A 150 69.91 -19.50 13.49
N LYS A 151 69.20 -20.63 13.53
CA LYS A 151 69.45 -21.72 14.49
C LYS A 151 70.54 -22.71 14.07
N ASN A 152 71.10 -22.58 12.86
CA ASN A 152 72.08 -23.52 12.32
C ASN A 152 73.50 -22.92 12.17
N ILE A 153 73.83 -21.89 12.95
CA ILE A 153 75.21 -21.40 13.05
C ILE A 153 75.73 -21.81 14.43
N ALA A 154 76.30 -23.01 14.48
CA ALA A 154 77.16 -23.51 15.54
C ALA A 154 78.27 -24.32 14.88
#